data_AF-A0A480AHH2-F1
#
_entry.id   AF-A0A480AHH2-F1
#
_cell.length_a   1.000
_cell.length_b   1.000
_cell.length_c   1.000
_cell.angle_alpha   90.00
_cell.angle_beta   90.00
_cell.angle_gamma   90.00
#
_symmetry.space_group_name_H-M   'P 1'
#
loop_
_entity.id
_entity.type
_entity.pdbx_description
1 polymer ?
#
loop_
_entity_poly.entity_id
_entity_poly.type
_entity_poly.pdbx_seq_one_letter_code
_entity_poly.pdbx_strand_id
1 'polypeptide(L)' 'MTPQEFLENLATAATDTEKLIVFAQYLDTTALDNATTPRWRSIGYSNEIQMALKNVAFHLEALAEAGK' A
#
# COMPACT_ATOMS: atom_id res chain seq x y z
N MET A 1 -4.13 -8.50 2.57
CA MET A 1 -5.41 -7.93 2.11
C MET A 1 -5.66 -8.39 0.68
N THR A 2 -6.87 -8.78 0.30
CA THR A 2 -7.23 -9.02 -1.10
C THR A 2 -7.60 -7.71 -1.80
N PRO A 3 -7.56 -7.61 -3.14
CA PRO A 3 -8.07 -6.43 -3.85
C PRO A 3 -9.54 -6.11 -3.51
N GLN A 4 -10.36 -7.14 -3.27
CA GLN A 4 -11.76 -6.98 -2.88
C GLN A 4 -11.89 -6.35 -1.49
N GLU A 5 -11.17 -6.91 -0.50
CA GLU A 5 -11.11 -6.36 0.87
C GLU A 5 -10.60 -4.93 0.89
N PHE A 6 -9.61 -4.60 0.04
CA PHE A 6 -9.12 -3.24 -0.10
C PHE A 6 -10.22 -2.27 -0.57
N LEU A 7 -10.96 -2.63 -1.63
CA LEU A 7 -12.03 -1.79 -2.15
C LEU A 7 -13.17 -1.63 -1.13
N GLU A 8 -13.50 -2.69 -0.40
CA GLU A 8 -14.52 -2.65 0.66
C GLU A 8 -14.09 -1.77 1.83
N ASN A 9 -12.85 -1.92 2.32
CA ASN A 9 -12.30 -1.08 3.39
C ASN A 9 -12.18 0.39 2.95
N LEU A 10 -11.82 0.65 1.69
CA LEU A 10 -11.72 2.01 1.16
C LEU A 10 -13.08 2.67 1.02
N ALA A 11 -14.10 1.92 0.58
CA ALA A 11 -15.46 2.42 0.44
C ALA A 11 -16.15 2.70 1.78
N THR A 12 -15.75 1.99 2.84
CA THR A 12 -16.34 2.10 4.18
C THR A 12 -15.59 3.05 5.12
N ALA A 13 -14.37 3.47 4.77
CA ALA A 13 -13.61 4.47 5.51
C ALA A 13 -14.35 5.83 5.56
N ALA A 14 -14.63 6.30 6.79
CA ALA A 14 -15.43 7.49 7.04
C ALA A 14 -14.62 8.79 6.93
N THR A 15 -13.32 8.73 7.18
CA THR A 15 -12.42 9.89 7.12
C THR A 15 -11.33 9.72 6.08
N ASP A 16 -10.77 10.85 5.62
CA ASP A 16 -9.63 10.80 4.69
C ASP A 16 -8.39 10.18 5.36
N THR A 17 -8.21 10.39 6.66
CA THR A 17 -7.20 9.71 7.49
C THR A 17 -7.33 8.18 7.43
N GLU A 18 -8.55 7.65 7.58
CA GLU A 18 -8.80 6.20 7.47
C GLU A 18 -8.53 5.68 6.05
N LYS A 19 -8.91 6.44 5.01
CA LYS A 19 -8.60 6.07 3.62
C LYS A 19 -7.09 5.97 3.38
N LEU A 20 -6.31 6.91 3.92
CA LEU A 20 -4.85 6.89 3.82
C LEU A 20 -4.24 5.64 4.49
N ILE A 21 -4.77 5.25 5.65
CA ILE A 21 -4.36 4.02 6.35
C ILE A 21 -4.69 2.77 5.51
N VAL A 22 -5.90 2.70 4.94
CA VAL A 22 -6.30 1.56 4.09
C VAL A 22 -5.38 1.45 2.86
N PHE A 23 -5.02 2.57 2.24
CA PHE A 23 -4.06 2.58 1.13
C PHE A 23 -2.66 2.12 1.56
N ALA A 24 -2.16 2.59 2.70
CA ALA A 24 -0.85 2.18 3.22
C ALA A 24 -0.79 0.67 3.45
N GLN A 25 -1.82 0.10 4.11
CA GLN A 25 -1.91 -1.33 4.37
C GLN A 25 -1.99 -2.18 3.08
N TYR A 26 -2.68 -1.69 2.05
CA TYR A 26 -2.74 -2.38 0.77
C TYR A 26 -1.37 -2.40 0.06
N LEU A 27 -0.65 -1.28 0.11
CA LEU A 27 0.70 -1.19 -0.45
C LEU A 27 1.68 -2.09 0.31
N ASP A 28 1.61 -2.12 1.64
CA ASP A 28 2.55 -2.89 2.46
C ASP A 28 2.29 -4.41 2.45
N THR A 29 1.05 -4.83 2.16
CA THR A 29 0.71 -6.26 2.05
C THR A 29 0.67 -6.73 0.61
N THR A 30 -0.39 -6.39 -0.11
CA THR A 30 -0.73 -7.00 -1.40
C THR A 30 0.22 -6.60 -2.52
N ALA A 31 0.64 -5.33 -2.55
CA ALA A 31 1.57 -4.87 -3.58
C ALA A 31 2.98 -5.46 -3.35
N LEU A 32 3.42 -5.57 -2.09
CA LEU A 32 4.72 -6.15 -1.75
C LEU A 32 4.76 -7.68 -1.83
N ASP A 33 3.68 -8.39 -1.53
CA ASP A 33 3.62 -9.84 -1.74
C ASP A 33 3.76 -10.20 -3.21
N ASN A 34 3.07 -9.46 -4.09
CA ASN A 34 3.26 -9.58 -5.54
C ASN A 34 4.67 -9.19 -5.99
N ALA A 35 5.35 -8.35 -5.21
CA ALA A 35 6.74 -7.95 -5.41
C ALA A 35 7.78 -9.03 -5.05
N THR A 36 7.36 -10.24 -4.67
CA THR A 36 8.28 -11.36 -4.40
C THR A 36 8.21 -12.47 -5.47
N THR A 37 7.28 -12.37 -6.41
CA THR A 37 7.01 -13.38 -7.45
C THR A 37 8.16 -13.51 -8.46
N PRO A 38 8.33 -14.68 -9.14
CA PRO A 38 9.35 -14.85 -10.18
C PRO A 38 9.22 -13.82 -11.31
N ARG A 39 7.97 -13.48 -11.69
CA ARG A 39 7.69 -12.44 -12.67
C ARG A 39 8.17 -11.07 -12.19
N TRP A 40 7.95 -10.73 -10.92
CA TRP A 40 8.44 -9.47 -10.38
C TRP A 40 9.97 -9.39 -10.39
N ARG A 41 10.65 -10.45 -9.95
CA ARG A 41 12.13 -10.51 -9.95
C ARG A 41 12.75 -10.38 -11.34
N SER A 42 11.98 -10.65 -12.40
CA SER A 42 12.42 -10.47 -13.79
C SER A 42 12.38 -9.02 -14.29
N ILE A 43 11.73 -8.12 -13.53
CA ILE A 43 11.66 -6.69 -13.86
C ILE A 43 12.97 -6.03 -13.40
N GLY A 44 13.66 -5.36 -14.32
CA GLY A 44 14.98 -4.76 -14.08
C GLY A 44 15.04 -3.72 -12.95
N TYR A 45 13.91 -3.09 -12.61
CA TYR A 45 13.78 -2.09 -11.54
C TYR A 45 12.87 -2.54 -10.39
N SER A 46 12.72 -3.86 -10.23
CA SER A 46 11.81 -4.45 -9.24
C SER A 46 12.11 -4.03 -7.80
N ASN A 47 13.38 -3.88 -7.45
CA ASN A 47 13.81 -3.46 -6.12
C ASN A 47 13.50 -1.99 -5.84
N GLU A 48 13.74 -1.12 -6.82
CA GLU A 48 13.46 0.31 -6.74
C GLU A 48 11.96 0.56 -6.64
N ILE A 49 11.15 -0.18 -7.42
CA ILE A 49 9.69 -0.13 -7.33
C ILE A 49 9.25 -0.60 -5.93
N GLN A 50 9.82 -1.69 -5.42
CA GLN A 50 9.50 -2.19 -4.07
C GLN A 50 9.81 -1.15 -2.98
N MET A 51 10.98 -0.49 -3.06
CA MET A 51 11.34 0.59 -2.14
C MET A 51 10.42 1.81 -2.26
N ALA A 52 10.07 2.20 -3.49
CA ALA A 52 9.16 3.30 -3.73
C ALA A 52 7.78 3.04 -3.12
N LEU A 53 7.24 1.82 -3.29
CA LEU A 53 5.96 1.42 -2.70
C LEU A 53 6.00 1.45 -1.16
N LYS A 54 7.09 0.97 -0.54
CA LYS A 54 7.30 1.07 0.92
C LYS A 54 7.34 2.52 1.40
N ASN A 55 8.07 3.38 0.69
CA ASN A 55 8.15 4.80 1.05
C ASN A 55 6.79 5.49 0.94
N VAL A 56 5.99 5.18 -0.10
CA VAL A 56 4.64 5.71 -0.23
C VAL A 56 3.76 5.24 0.94
N ALA A 57 3.78 3.95 1.28
CA ALA A 57 3.03 3.42 2.42
C ALA A 57 3.38 4.16 3.72
N PHE A 58 4.68 4.29 4.02
CA PHE A 58 5.18 5.01 5.19
C PHE A 58 4.69 6.47 5.23
N HIS A 59 4.75 7.19 4.12
CA HIS A 59 4.30 8.59 4.09
C HIS A 59 2.79 8.74 4.20
N LEU A 60 2.00 7.79 3.68
CA LEU A 60 0.55 7.80 3.85
C LEU A 60 0.16 7.59 5.32
N GLU A 61 0.85 6.70 6.04
CA GLU A 61 0.67 6.51 7.48
C GLU A 61 1.04 7.78 8.25
N ALA A 62 2.19 8.39 7.94
CA ALA A 62 2.61 9.63 8.60
C ALA A 62 1.62 10.79 8.36
N LEU A 63 1.07 10.91 7.15
CA LEU A 63 0.04 11.90 6.83
C LEU A 63 -1.26 11.65 7.60
N ALA A 64 -1.66 10.37 7.71
CA ALA A 64 -2.82 9.98 8.50
C ALA A 64 -2.63 10.31 9.99
N GLU A 65 -1.44 10.09 10.54
CA GLU A 65 -1.11 10.44 11.92
C GLU A 65 -1.11 11.94 12.18
N ALA A 66 -0.59 12.73 11.24
CA ALA A 66 -0.55 14.19 11.35
C ALA A 66 -1.92 14.86 11.20
N GLY A 67 -2.90 14.17 10.60
CA GLY A 67 -4.27 14.64 10.43
C GLY A 67 -5.23 14.31 11.59
N LYS A 68 -4.74 13.71 12.68
CA LYS A 68 -5.49 13.48 13.93
C LYS A 68 -5.52 14.73 14.80
#